data_AF-A0A6P1NRY2-F1
#
_entry.id   AF-A0A6P1NRY2-F1
#
_cell.length_a   1.000
_cell.length_b   1.000
_cell.length_c   1.000
_cell.angle_alpha   90.00
_cell.angle_beta   90.00
_cell.angle_gamma   90.00
#
_symmetry.space_group_name_H-M   'P 1'
#
loop_
_entity.id
_entity.type
_entity.pdbx_description
1 polymer ?
#
loop_
_entity_poly.entity_id
_entity_poly.type
_entity_poly.pdbx_seq_one_letter_code
_entity_poly.pdbx_strand_id
1 'polypeptide(L)'
;MAETKVVFVAFAMEDERQRDFLKGQTLHPRAPYQFIDMSVKERYESGWKEKVRTRIRRSHGVVALVSADSLTSEGQAWEIQCAKDEGKPVRGIWAYKDDRTVLPGVSTVAWNDVNVASYIDSL
;
A
#
# COMPACT_ATOMS: atom_id res chain seq x y z
N MET A 1 -24.68 -0.77 -3.67
CA MET A 1 -23.56 0.10 -3.26
C MET A 1 -22.31 -0.74 -3.39
N ALA A 2 -21.27 -0.28 -4.08
CA ALA A 2 -20.03 -1.04 -4.20
C ALA A 2 -19.43 -1.25 -2.80
N GLU A 3 -19.00 -2.48 -2.50
CA GLU A 3 -18.45 -2.85 -1.19
C GLU A 3 -17.11 -2.14 -0.97
N THR A 4 -16.95 -1.45 0.15
CA THR A 4 -15.70 -0.79 0.50
C THR A 4 -14.61 -1.82 0.78
N LYS A 5 -13.52 -1.80 0.01
CA LYS A 5 -12.41 -2.74 0.17
C LYS A 5 -11.43 -2.25 1.22
N VAL A 6 -11.08 -3.10 2.17
CA VAL A 6 -9.98 -2.84 3.11
C VAL A 6 -8.63 -3.10 2.42
N VAL A 7 -7.73 -2.12 2.39
CA VAL A 7 -6.44 -2.22 1.70
C VAL A 7 -5.31 -1.73 2.61
N PHE A 8 -4.27 -2.54 2.72
CA PHE A 8 -3.08 -2.16 3.47
C PHE A 8 -2.14 -1.36 2.58
N VAL A 9 -1.73 -0.16 2.99
CA VAL A 9 -0.74 0.64 2.25
C VAL A 9 0.64 0.44 2.88
N ALA A 10 1.55 -0.18 2.12
CA ALA A 10 2.94 -0.35 2.50
C ALA A 10 3.80 0.75 1.87
N PHE A 11 4.54 1.51 2.68
CA PHE A 11 5.34 2.65 2.21
C PHE A 11 6.60 2.83 3.07
N ALA A 12 7.62 3.51 2.52
CA ALA A 12 8.77 3.96 3.28
C ALA A 12 8.39 5.19 4.12
N MET A 13 8.96 5.37 5.31
CA MET A 13 8.49 6.43 6.24
C MET A 13 8.72 7.84 5.65
N GLU A 14 9.73 7.96 4.81
CA GLU A 14 10.10 9.11 3.98
C GLU A 14 8.95 9.53 3.02
N ASP A 15 8.11 8.57 2.62
CA ASP A 15 6.97 8.74 1.72
C ASP A 15 5.63 8.95 2.42
N GLU A 16 5.64 9.27 3.71
CA GLU A 16 4.42 9.50 4.49
C GLU A 16 3.46 10.49 3.81
N ARG A 17 4.00 11.56 3.21
CA ARG A 17 3.21 12.55 2.46
C ARG A 17 2.47 11.94 1.26
N GLN A 18 3.08 10.96 0.59
CA GLN A 18 2.46 10.26 -0.54
C GLN A 18 1.32 9.37 -0.06
N ARG A 19 1.52 8.66 1.05
CA ARG A 19 0.43 7.91 1.68
C ARG A 19 -0.73 8.83 2.06
N ASP A 20 -0.46 10.02 2.59
CA ASP A 20 -1.50 10.97 2.96
C ASP A 20 -2.27 11.50 1.74
N PHE A 21 -1.59 11.71 0.60
CA PHE A 21 -2.26 12.05 -0.66
C PHE A 21 -3.16 10.92 -1.17
N LEU A 22 -2.68 9.67 -1.15
CA LEU A 22 -3.48 8.51 -1.56
C LEU A 22 -4.73 8.37 -0.68
N LYS A 23 -4.58 8.57 0.63
CA LYS A 23 -5.71 8.60 1.57
C LYS A 23 -6.63 9.79 1.30
N GLY A 24 -6.09 10.97 0.98
CA GLY A 24 -6.88 12.16 0.65
C GLY A 24 -7.79 11.94 -0.57
N GLN A 25 -7.33 11.17 -1.56
CA GLN A 25 -8.13 10.85 -2.76
C GLN A 25 -9.40 10.07 -2.43
N THR A 26 -9.40 9.24 -1.39
CA THR A 26 -10.59 8.46 -0.99
C THR A 26 -11.66 9.30 -0.29
N LEU A 27 -11.29 10.47 0.25
CA LEU A 27 -12.21 11.39 0.93
C LEU A 27 -12.93 12.33 -0.05
N HIS A 28 -12.57 12.31 -1.33
CA HIS A 28 -13.19 13.16 -2.33
C HIS A 28 -14.62 12.67 -2.67
N PRO A 29 -15.63 13.55 -2.85
CA PRO A 29 -17.01 13.14 -3.16
C PRO A 29 -17.15 12.33 -4.46
N ARG A 30 -16.19 12.49 -5.37
CA ARG A 30 -16.10 11.75 -6.64
C ARG A 30 -14.99 10.71 -6.64
N ALA A 31 -14.55 10.27 -5.45
CA ALA A 31 -13.44 9.33 -5.32
C ALA A 31 -13.73 8.07 -6.18
N PRO A 32 -12.82 7.71 -7.10
CA PRO A 32 -13.02 6.57 -7.96
C PRO A 32 -12.90 5.23 -7.22
N TYR A 33 -12.42 5.26 -5.98
CA TYR A 33 -12.27 4.10 -5.08
C TYR A 33 -12.31 4.55 -3.62
N GLN A 34 -12.67 3.63 -2.72
CA GLN A 34 -12.62 3.83 -1.27
C GLN A 34 -11.93 2.64 -0.61
N PHE A 35 -11.00 2.92 0.30
CA PHE A 35 -10.39 1.89 1.13
C PHE A 35 -10.02 2.38 2.53
N ILE A 36 -9.91 1.43 3.45
CA ILE A 36 -9.46 1.68 4.82
C ILE A 36 -7.96 1.42 4.90
N ASP A 37 -7.17 2.46 5.16
CA ASP A 37 -5.74 2.35 5.35
C ASP A 37 -5.36 1.92 6.77
N MET A 38 -4.54 0.86 6.85
CA MET A 38 -4.13 0.18 8.07
C MET A 38 -2.63 0.30 8.36
N SER A 39 -1.91 1.20 7.67
CA SER A 39 -0.45 1.38 7.85
C SER A 39 -0.03 1.71 9.29
N VAL A 40 1.17 1.28 9.71
CA VAL A 40 1.72 1.53 11.06
C VAL A 40 2.87 2.53 10.98
N LYS A 41 2.82 3.60 11.79
CA LYS A 41 3.90 4.60 11.89
C LYS A 41 5.01 4.21 12.86
N GLU A 42 4.72 3.40 13.87
CA GLU A 42 5.67 3.09 14.95
C GLU A 42 6.15 1.63 14.87
N ARG A 43 7.36 1.44 14.33
CA ARG A 43 8.06 0.14 14.27
C ARG A 43 8.81 -0.20 15.57
N TYR A 44 8.77 0.67 16.57
CA TYR A 44 9.58 0.58 17.79
C TYR A 44 8.94 -0.19 18.95
N GLU A 45 7.67 -0.61 18.82
CA GLU A 45 7.03 -1.47 19.83
C GLU A 45 7.38 -2.95 19.61
N SER A 46 7.68 -3.68 20.68
CA SER A 46 7.75 -5.14 20.64
C SER A 46 6.43 -5.73 20.12
N GLY A 47 6.52 -6.69 19.19
CA GLY A 47 5.34 -7.32 18.58
C GLY A 47 4.68 -6.54 17.43
N TRP A 48 5.29 -5.46 16.93
CA TRP A 48 4.74 -4.70 15.79
C TRP A 48 4.49 -5.58 14.55
N LYS A 49 5.37 -6.56 14.29
CA LYS A 49 5.23 -7.52 13.18
C LYS A 49 3.94 -8.34 13.28
N GLU A 50 3.57 -8.81 14.47
CA GLU A 50 2.34 -9.59 14.67
C GLU A 50 1.09 -8.72 14.46
N LYS A 51 1.13 -7.48 14.95
CA LYS A 51 0.07 -6.49 14.71
C LYS A 51 -0.08 -6.22 13.20
N VAL A 52 1.01 -5.95 12.49
CA VAL A 52 1.00 -5.68 11.04
C VAL A 52 0.54 -6.90 10.25
N ARG A 53 1.05 -8.10 10.56
CA ARG A 53 0.59 -9.35 9.94
C ARG A 53 -0.92 -9.52 10.08
N THR A 54 -1.46 -9.27 11.27
CA THR A 54 -2.91 -9.37 11.52
C THR A 54 -3.70 -8.38 10.65
N ARG A 55 -3.18 -7.17 10.43
CA ARG A 55 -3.81 -6.16 9.56
C ARG A 55 -3.78 -6.58 8.09
N ILE A 56 -2.63 -7.07 7.61
CA ILE A 56 -2.47 -7.60 6.24
C ILE A 56 -3.41 -8.80 6.01
N ARG A 57 -3.53 -9.71 6.98
CA ARG A 57 -4.46 -10.85 6.88
C ARG A 57 -5.92 -10.41 6.74
N ARG A 58 -6.29 -9.32 7.41
CA ARG A 58 -7.65 -8.76 7.38
C ARG A 58 -7.92 -7.86 6.18
N SER A 59 -6.90 -7.44 5.43
CA SER A 59 -7.10 -6.65 4.21
C SER A 59 -7.49 -7.57 3.04
N HIS A 60 -8.17 -6.99 2.05
CA HIS A 60 -8.47 -7.66 0.79
C HIS A 60 -7.24 -7.68 -0.12
N GLY A 61 -6.38 -6.65 -0.02
CA GLY A 61 -5.12 -6.57 -0.74
C GLY A 61 -4.15 -5.56 -0.13
N VAL A 62 -3.01 -5.41 -0.79
CA VAL A 62 -1.93 -4.49 -0.41
C VAL A 62 -1.57 -3.57 -1.58
N VAL A 63 -1.42 -2.28 -1.30
CA VAL A 63 -0.82 -1.30 -2.21
C VAL A 63 0.55 -0.92 -1.66
N ALA A 64 1.60 -1.13 -2.43
CA ALA A 64 2.94 -0.68 -2.10
C ALA A 64 3.22 0.65 -2.80
N LEU A 65 3.46 1.73 -2.05
CA LEU A 65 3.97 2.98 -2.61
C LEU A 65 5.47 2.83 -2.83
N VAL A 66 5.86 2.84 -4.10
CA VAL A 66 7.22 2.55 -4.53
C VAL A 66 7.96 3.85 -4.83
N SER A 67 9.09 4.01 -4.16
CA SER A 67 10.04 5.10 -4.37
C SER A 67 11.48 4.58 -4.25
N ALA A 68 12.45 5.44 -4.49
CA ALA A 68 13.86 5.16 -4.19
C ALA A 68 14.08 4.75 -2.72
N ASP A 69 13.35 5.34 -1.77
CA ASP A 69 13.44 5.04 -0.33
C ASP A 69 12.87 3.65 0.00
N SER A 70 12.05 3.09 -0.87
CA SER A 70 11.54 1.72 -0.71
C SER A 70 12.65 0.65 -0.75
N LEU A 71 13.78 0.94 -1.40
CA LEU A 71 14.90 0.00 -1.51
C LEU A 71 15.63 -0.20 -0.18
N THR A 72 15.59 0.79 0.71
CA THR A 72 16.27 0.77 2.01
C THR A 72 15.30 0.54 3.17
N SER A 73 13.98 0.60 2.92
CA SER A 73 12.97 0.43 3.96
C SER A 73 12.72 -1.03 4.34
N GLU A 74 13.39 -1.50 5.39
CA GLU A 74 13.23 -2.87 5.90
C GLU A 74 11.79 -3.21 6.27
N GLY A 75 11.04 -2.27 6.86
CA GLY A 75 9.66 -2.55 7.24
C GLY A 75 8.71 -2.63 6.05
N GLN A 76 8.93 -1.84 5.00
CA GLN A 76 8.13 -1.96 3.78
C GLN A 76 8.43 -3.29 3.07
N ALA A 77 9.71 -3.67 3.01
CA ALA A 77 10.12 -4.97 2.46
C ALA A 77 9.48 -6.12 3.25
N TRP A 78 9.46 -6.03 4.58
CA TRP A 78 8.82 -7.01 5.45
C TRP A 78 7.30 -7.08 5.25
N GLU A 79 6.63 -5.93 5.12
CA GLU A 79 5.17 -5.84 4.84
C GLU A 79 4.81 -6.51 3.51
N ILE A 80 5.56 -6.23 2.44
CA ILE A 80 5.36 -6.84 1.12
C ILE A 80 5.58 -8.35 1.20
N GLN A 81 6.63 -8.80 1.89
CA GLN A 81 6.88 -10.23 2.07
C GLN A 81 5.76 -10.90 2.86
N CYS A 82 5.32 -10.29 3.96
CA CYS A 82 4.21 -10.79 4.76
C CYS A 82 2.92 -10.90 3.93
N ALA A 83 2.66 -9.95 3.03
CA ALA A 83 1.52 -10.02 2.13
C ALA A 83 1.61 -11.22 1.17
N LYS A 84 2.79 -11.47 0.61
CA LYS A 84 3.04 -12.65 -0.23
C LYS A 84 2.86 -13.95 0.55
N ASP A 85 3.40 -14.02 1.76
CA ASP A 85 3.28 -15.19 2.64
C ASP A 85 1.82 -15.49 3.02
N GLU A 86 1.01 -14.44 3.24
CA GLU A 86 -0.42 -14.56 3.55
C GLU A 86 -1.30 -14.70 2.29
N GLY A 87 -0.70 -14.82 1.11
CA GLY A 87 -1.40 -15.00 -0.18
C GLY A 87 -2.24 -13.79 -0.60
N LYS A 88 -1.92 -12.59 -0.10
CA LYS A 88 -2.65 -11.36 -0.44
C LYS A 88 -2.17 -10.80 -1.77
N PRO A 89 -3.07 -10.31 -2.63
CA PRO A 89 -2.68 -9.57 -3.81
C PRO A 89 -1.89 -8.31 -3.41
N VAL A 90 -0.84 -8.01 -4.18
CA VAL A 90 0.03 -6.86 -3.97
C VAL A 90 0.18 -6.09 -5.29
N ARG A 91 -0.05 -4.79 -5.25
CA ARG A 91 0.19 -3.88 -6.37
C ARG A 91 1.15 -2.77 -5.95
N GLY A 92 2.22 -2.58 -6.72
CA GLY A 92 3.09 -1.42 -6.58
C GLY A 92 2.54 -0.21 -7.32
N ILE A 93 2.71 0.98 -6.76
CA ILE A 93 2.40 2.26 -7.41
C ILE A 93 3.59 3.19 -7.21
N TRP A 94 4.13 3.78 -8.27
CA TRP A 94 5.20 4.78 -8.11
C TRP A 94 4.66 6.01 -7.38
N ALA A 95 5.25 6.31 -6.23
CA ALA A 95 4.83 7.39 -5.35
C ALA A 95 5.15 8.78 -5.95
N TYR A 96 6.16 8.85 -6.82
CA TYR A 96 6.57 10.08 -7.52
C TYR A 96 6.52 9.90 -9.04
N LYS A 97 6.19 10.99 -9.75
CA LYS A 97 5.99 10.99 -11.20
C LYS A 97 7.22 10.50 -11.99
N ASP A 98 8.40 10.97 -11.58
CA ASP A 98 9.67 10.72 -12.27
C ASP A 98 10.42 9.50 -11.71
N ASP A 99 9.84 8.80 -10.73
CA ASP A 99 10.44 7.62 -10.12
C ASP A 99 10.05 6.36 -10.90
N ARG A 100 11.04 5.50 -11.18
CA ARG A 100 10.87 4.20 -11.85
C ARG A 100 11.54 3.07 -11.08
N THR A 101 11.63 3.22 -9.76
CA THR A 101 12.19 2.22 -8.86
C THR A 101 11.45 0.91 -9.02
N VAL A 102 12.21 -0.17 -9.13
CA VAL A 102 11.70 -1.52 -9.31
C VAL A 102 11.93 -2.28 -8.01
N LEU A 103 10.83 -2.71 -7.39
CA LEU A 103 10.88 -3.61 -6.24
C LEU A 103 10.79 -5.05 -6.73
N PRO A 104 11.75 -5.93 -6.37
CA PRO A 104 11.73 -7.32 -6.76
C PRO A 104 10.42 -8.03 -6.36
N GLY A 105 9.76 -8.64 -7.35
CA GLY A 105 8.53 -9.40 -7.14
C GLY A 105 7.31 -8.54 -6.76
N VAL A 106 7.30 -7.25 -7.09
CA VAL A 106 6.11 -6.39 -7.03
C VAL A 106 5.88 -5.79 -8.40
N SER A 107 4.67 -5.98 -8.95
CA SER A 107 4.29 -5.33 -10.21
C SER A 107 3.91 -3.87 -9.92
N THR A 108 4.75 -2.94 -10.36
CA THR A 108 4.56 -1.51 -10.12
C THR A 108 3.98 -0.81 -11.34
N VAL A 109 3.00 0.06 -11.13
CA VAL A 109 2.34 0.86 -12.17
C VAL A 109 2.38 2.35 -11.83
N ALA A 110 2.09 3.19 -12.83
CA ALA A 110 1.98 4.63 -12.62
C ALA A 110 0.79 4.99 -11.72
N TRP A 111 0.96 5.99 -10.87
CA TRP A 111 -0.13 6.54 -10.07
C TRP A 111 -1.10 7.31 -10.96
N ASN A 112 -2.26 6.71 -11.19
CA ASN A 112 -3.43 7.38 -11.74
C ASN A 112 -4.70 6.67 -11.25
N ASP A 113 -5.83 7.35 -11.37
CA ASP A 113 -7.11 6.87 -10.85
C ASP A 113 -7.52 5.53 -11.46
N VAL A 114 -7.24 5.30 -12.75
CA VAL A 114 -7.62 4.08 -13.46
C VAL A 114 -6.87 2.88 -12.89
N ASN A 115 -5.56 3.00 -12.68
CA ASN A 115 -4.72 1.93 -12.17
C ASN A 115 -5.07 1.56 -10.73
N VAL A 116 -5.33 2.57 -9.88
CA VAL A 116 -5.73 2.33 -8.50
C VAL A 116 -7.13 1.72 -8.46
N ALA A 117 -8.12 2.32 -9.15
CA ALA A 117 -9.50 1.82 -9.18
C ALA A 117 -9.57 0.37 -9.70
N SER A 118 -8.92 0.09 -10.84
CA SER A 118 -8.92 -1.25 -11.44
C SER A 118 -8.31 -2.30 -10.50
N TYR A 119 -7.31 -1.92 -9.70
CA TYR A 119 -6.77 -2.81 -8.68
C TYR A 119 -7.77 -3.03 -7.54
N ILE A 120 -8.32 -1.95 -6.98
CA ILE A 120 -9.29 -2.04 -5.88
C ILE A 120 -10.53 -2.88 -6.29
N ASP A 121 -11.03 -2.70 -7.51
CA ASP A 121 -12.18 -3.45 -8.04
C ASP A 121 -11.87 -4.93 -8.28
N SER A 122 -10.58 -5.29 -8.43
CA SER A 122 -10.15 -6.68 -8.60
C SER A 122 -9.96 -7.46 -7.29
N LEU A 123 -10.06 -6.78 -6.13
CA LEU A 123 -9.91 -7.35 -4.78
C LEU A 123 -11.21 -7.94 -4.24
#